data_AF-A0AB36SPT2-F1
#
_entry.id   AF-A0AB36SPT2-F1
#
_cell.length_a   1.000
_cell.length_b   1.000
_cell.length_c   1.000
_cell.angle_alpha   90.00
_cell.angle_beta   90.00
_cell.angle_gamma   90.00
#
_symmetry.space_group_name_H-M   'P 1'
#
loop_
_entity.id
_entity.type
_entity.pdbx_description
1 polymer ?
#
loop_
_entity_poly.entity_id
_entity_poly.type
_entity_poly.pdbx_seq_one_letter_code
_entity_poly.pdbx_strand_id
1 'polypeptide(L)'
;MQKTKELLEKIPSKFLLYSATGVYAIITILVYIYWYNEKLYLKEDGIKEIQDFVKTLVSTNLSVSLGVAALMVGVAALNTKVFKHDNPIKKEFLGTLNAIIMFLLMNFIFLSLSYQKGLISNMILDAIILFRSAVSLIGLMHSVFTLCSKTIGAIK
;
A
#
# COMPACT_ATOMS: atom_id res chain seq x y z
N MET A 1 -31.52 14.34 9.50
CA MET A 1 -31.33 12.92 9.15
C MET A 1 -30.98 12.70 7.67
N GLN A 2 -31.62 13.40 6.73
CA GLN A 2 -31.33 13.30 5.29
C GLN A 2 -29.99 13.98 4.89
N LYS A 3 -29.68 15.16 5.46
CA LYS A 3 -28.37 15.83 5.29
C LYS A 3 -27.18 15.02 5.84
N THR A 4 -27.40 14.21 6.87
CA THR A 4 -26.36 13.34 7.45
C THR A 4 -26.08 12.13 6.56
N LYS A 5 -27.09 11.59 5.85
CA LYS A 5 -26.94 10.54 4.84
C LYS A 5 -26.18 11.01 3.59
N GLU A 6 -26.48 12.20 3.08
CA GLU A 6 -25.75 12.77 1.93
C GLU A 6 -24.29 13.12 2.26
N LEU A 7 -24.01 13.56 3.48
CA LEU A 7 -22.65 13.79 3.97
C LEU A 7 -21.88 12.46 4.10
N LEU A 8 -22.55 11.40 4.57
CA LEU A 8 -21.99 10.05 4.67
C LEU A 8 -21.79 9.37 3.31
N GLU A 9 -22.53 9.74 2.26
CA GLU A 9 -22.39 9.17 0.91
C GLU A 9 -21.30 9.85 0.08
N LYS A 10 -21.00 11.14 0.32
CA LYS A 10 -20.00 11.89 -0.47
C LYS A 10 -18.59 11.88 0.11
N ILE A 11 -18.42 11.63 1.40
CA ILE A 11 -17.14 11.82 2.11
C ILE A 11 -16.38 10.54 2.53
N PRO A 12 -16.90 9.29 2.52
CA PRO A 12 -16.25 8.23 3.32
C PRO A 12 -15.03 7.62 2.62
N SER A 13 -15.01 7.52 1.29
CA SER A 13 -14.08 6.60 0.62
C SER A 13 -12.68 7.20 0.38
N LYS A 14 -12.56 8.51 0.12
CA LYS A 14 -11.26 9.20 0.08
C LYS A 14 -10.69 9.40 1.48
N PHE A 15 -11.51 9.85 2.43
CA PHE A 15 -11.07 10.14 3.79
C PHE A 15 -10.56 8.89 4.50
N LEU A 16 -11.31 7.77 4.45
CA LEU A 16 -10.88 6.49 5.05
C LEU A 16 -9.56 5.98 4.46
N LEU A 17 -9.35 6.20 3.17
CA LEU A 17 -8.14 5.77 2.47
C LEU A 17 -6.93 6.62 2.86
N TYR A 18 -7.06 7.94 2.85
CA TYR A 18 -5.99 8.84 3.31
C TYR A 18 -5.71 8.67 4.81
N SER A 19 -6.73 8.40 5.63
CA SER A 19 -6.52 8.12 7.05
C SER A 19 -5.82 6.79 7.26
N ALA A 20 -6.22 5.70 6.58
CA ALA A 20 -5.58 4.39 6.73
C ALA A 20 -4.12 4.42 6.27
N THR A 21 -3.85 5.05 5.12
CA THR A 21 -2.48 5.13 4.59
C THR A 21 -1.61 6.13 5.36
N GLY A 22 -2.21 7.22 5.88
CA GLY A 22 -1.54 8.14 6.78
C GLY A 22 -1.17 7.50 8.12
N VAL A 23 -2.08 6.72 8.70
CA VAL A 23 -1.83 5.93 9.92
C VAL A 23 -0.70 4.94 9.69
N TYR A 24 -0.69 4.23 8.55
CA TYR A 24 0.41 3.33 8.19
C TYR A 24 1.76 4.06 8.18
N ALA A 25 1.85 5.20 7.50
CA ALA A 25 3.08 5.99 7.44
C ALA A 25 3.53 6.48 8.84
N ILE A 26 2.61 6.97 9.65
CA ILE A 26 2.90 7.42 11.02
C ILE A 26 3.44 6.27 11.87
N ILE A 27 2.79 5.10 11.82
CA ILE A 27 3.23 3.92 12.56
C ILE A 27 4.65 3.53 12.14
N THR A 28 4.96 3.48 10.84
CA THR A 28 6.31 3.14 10.38
C THR A 28 7.38 4.12 10.87
N ILE A 29 7.06 5.42 10.94
CA ILE A 29 7.97 6.44 11.47
C ILE A 29 8.19 6.26 12.97
N LEU A 30 7.11 6.05 13.73
CA LEU A 30 7.19 5.86 15.18
C LEU A 30 7.99 4.62 15.55
N VAL A 31 7.81 3.53 14.81
CA VAL A 31 8.58 2.29 14.99
C VAL A 31 10.07 2.53 14.74
N TYR A 32 10.43 3.26 13.69
CA TYR A 32 11.84 3.60 13.42
C TYR A 32 12.46 4.46 14.53
N ILE A 33 11.73 5.47 15.02
CA ILE A 33 12.18 6.31 16.16
C ILE A 33 12.38 5.44 17.41
N TYR A 34 11.46 4.51 17.67
CA TYR A 34 11.58 3.56 18.78
C TYR A 34 12.85 2.71 18.67
N TRP A 35 13.12 2.13 17.50
CA TRP A 35 14.34 1.32 17.27
C TRP A 35 15.62 2.09 17.55
N TYR A 36 15.66 3.36 17.14
CA TYR A 36 16.79 4.23 17.38
C TYR A 36 16.97 4.54 18.88
N ASN A 37 15.90 4.94 19.56
CA ASN A 37 15.94 5.33 20.97
C ASN A 37 16.30 4.16 21.88
N GLU A 38 15.78 2.95 21.61
CA GLU A 38 16.09 1.74 22.37
C GLU A 38 17.44 1.10 22.01
N LYS A 39 18.16 1.71 21.05
CA LYS A 39 19.45 1.25 20.53
C LYS A 39 19.39 -0.20 20.06
N LEU A 40 18.28 -0.60 19.42
CA LEU A 40 18.06 -1.98 18.98
C LEU A 40 19.13 -2.44 17.99
N TYR A 41 19.64 -1.52 17.16
CA TYR A 41 20.74 -1.76 16.23
C TYR A 41 22.05 -2.20 16.90
N LEU A 42 22.22 -2.01 18.22
CA LEU A 42 23.41 -2.41 18.97
C LEU A 42 23.25 -3.78 19.65
N LYS A 43 22.06 -4.38 19.62
CA LYS A 43 21.73 -5.62 20.32
C LYS A 43 21.37 -6.70 19.31
N GLU A 44 21.86 -7.93 19.50
CA GLU A 44 21.54 -9.04 18.59
C GLU A 44 20.04 -9.35 18.57
N ASP A 45 19.40 -9.38 19.75
CA ASP A 45 17.95 -9.55 19.87
C ASP A 45 17.17 -8.38 19.25
N GLY A 46 17.73 -7.15 19.32
CA GLY A 46 17.13 -5.97 18.70
C GLY A 46 17.17 -6.04 17.17
N ILE A 47 18.28 -6.50 16.58
CA ILE A 47 18.39 -6.73 15.14
C ILE A 47 17.37 -7.78 14.68
N LYS A 48 17.14 -8.83 15.48
CA LYS A 48 16.12 -9.84 15.19
C LYS A 48 14.71 -9.27 15.22
N GLU A 49 14.40 -8.42 16.20
CA GLU A 49 13.11 -7.74 16.30
C GLU A 49 12.84 -6.83 15.08
N ILE A 50 13.85 -6.03 14.67
CA ILE A 50 13.78 -5.20 13.46
C ILE A 50 13.54 -6.10 12.24
N GLN A 51 14.29 -7.19 12.12
CA GLN A 51 14.17 -8.13 11.01
C GLN A 51 12.77 -8.73 10.90
N ASP A 52 12.21 -9.18 12.02
CA ASP A 52 10.88 -9.79 12.06
C ASP A 52 9.77 -8.78 11.79
N PHE A 53 9.95 -7.52 12.23
CA PHE A 53 9.04 -6.44 11.88
C PHE A 53 9.07 -6.14 10.38
N VAL A 54 10.26 -5.97 9.78
CA VAL A 54 10.39 -5.68 8.35
C VAL A 54 9.80 -6.81 7.51
N LYS A 55 10.06 -8.07 7.86
CA LYS A 55 9.44 -9.24 7.21
C LYS A 55 7.93 -9.19 7.27
N THR A 56 7.38 -8.90 8.45
CA THR A 56 5.93 -8.80 8.67
C THR A 56 5.34 -7.68 7.83
N LEU A 57 5.92 -6.49 7.88
CA LEU A 57 5.47 -5.31 7.13
C LEU A 57 5.39 -5.60 5.64
N VAL A 58 6.46 -6.16 5.08
CA VAL A 58 6.56 -6.45 3.65
C VAL A 58 5.62 -7.60 3.27
N SER A 59 5.49 -8.62 4.11
CA SER A 59 4.53 -9.71 3.89
C SER A 59 3.09 -9.21 3.88
N THR A 60 2.74 -8.30 4.82
CA THR A 60 1.43 -7.64 4.83
C THR A 60 1.19 -6.84 3.55
N ASN A 61 2.18 -6.09 3.06
CA ASN A 61 2.08 -5.37 1.80
C ASN A 61 1.83 -6.33 0.62
N LEU A 62 2.51 -7.48 0.57
CA LEU A 62 2.24 -8.51 -0.45
C LEU A 62 0.79 -9.03 -0.34
N SER A 63 0.27 -9.26 0.87
CA SER A 63 -1.13 -9.64 1.06
C SER A 63 -2.12 -8.55 0.61
N VAL A 64 -1.83 -7.28 0.87
CA VAL A 64 -2.64 -6.15 0.38
C VAL A 64 -2.68 -6.14 -1.15
N SER A 65 -1.56 -6.46 -1.80
CA SER A 65 -1.49 -6.56 -3.26
C SER A 65 -2.47 -7.60 -3.80
N LEU A 66 -2.58 -8.77 -3.17
CA LEU A 66 -3.56 -9.80 -3.55
C LEU A 66 -5.00 -9.28 -3.42
N GLY A 67 -5.30 -8.56 -2.34
CA GLY A 67 -6.60 -7.90 -2.16
C GLY A 67 -6.91 -6.89 -3.28
N VAL A 68 -5.92 -6.09 -3.68
CA VAL A 68 -6.05 -5.15 -4.81
C VAL A 68 -6.24 -5.88 -6.14
N ALA A 69 -5.52 -6.98 -6.38
CA ALA A 69 -5.68 -7.78 -7.59
C ALA A 69 -7.12 -8.34 -7.70
N ALA A 70 -7.69 -8.83 -6.60
CA ALA A 70 -9.08 -9.29 -6.57
C ALA A 70 -10.06 -8.15 -6.89
N LEU A 71 -9.83 -6.94 -6.35
CA LEU A 71 -10.63 -5.76 -6.70
C LEU A 71 -10.56 -5.43 -8.20
N MET A 72 -9.38 -5.52 -8.80
CA MET A 72 -9.21 -5.29 -10.23
C MET A 72 -9.98 -6.33 -11.07
N VAL A 73 -9.95 -7.61 -10.68
CA VAL A 73 -10.77 -8.63 -11.34
C VAL A 73 -12.26 -8.29 -11.23
N GLY A 74 -12.73 -7.83 -10.07
CA GLY A 74 -14.10 -7.35 -9.88
C GLY A 74 -14.45 -6.17 -10.80
N VAL A 75 -13.56 -5.18 -10.93
CA VAL A 75 -13.73 -4.04 -11.85
C VAL A 75 -13.83 -4.51 -13.30
N ALA A 76 -12.98 -5.45 -13.72
CA ALA A 76 -13.03 -6.01 -15.07
C ALA A 76 -14.34 -6.78 -15.33
N ALA A 77 -14.82 -7.55 -14.35
CA ALA A 77 -16.07 -8.29 -14.44
C ALA A 77 -17.31 -7.38 -14.51
N LEU A 78 -17.34 -6.31 -13.70
CA LEU A 78 -18.43 -5.32 -13.71
C LEU A 78 -18.48 -4.50 -15.00
N ASN A 79 -17.38 -4.46 -15.75
CA ASN A 79 -17.22 -3.53 -16.85
C ASN A 79 -16.74 -4.24 -18.12
N THR A 80 -17.48 -5.28 -18.54
CA THR A 80 -17.21 -6.12 -19.72
C THR A 80 -17.12 -5.34 -21.05
N LYS A 81 -17.61 -4.09 -21.10
CA LYS A 81 -17.48 -3.17 -22.24
C LYS A 81 -16.24 -2.25 -22.19
N VAL A 82 -15.51 -2.17 -21.07
CA VAL A 82 -14.34 -1.24 -20.88
C VAL A 82 -13.20 -1.50 -21.84
N PHE A 83 -13.03 -2.74 -22.29
CA PHE A 83 -11.93 -3.10 -23.18
C PHE A 83 -12.25 -2.89 -24.67
N LYS A 84 -13.47 -2.48 -25.03
CA LYS A 84 -13.89 -2.33 -26.45
C LYS A 84 -13.67 -0.94 -27.05
N HIS A 85 -13.60 0.13 -26.26
CA HIS A 85 -13.34 1.50 -26.74
C HIS A 85 -12.31 2.19 -25.85
N ASP A 86 -11.65 3.23 -26.38
CA ASP A 86 -10.62 4.01 -25.69
C ASP A 86 -11.24 4.83 -24.54
N ASN A 87 -11.51 4.14 -23.44
CA ASN A 87 -12.30 4.61 -22.32
C ASN A 87 -11.35 5.08 -21.19
N PRO A 88 -11.61 6.23 -20.56
CA PRO A 88 -10.84 6.68 -19.39
C PRO A 88 -10.69 5.60 -18.30
N ILE A 89 -11.62 4.65 -18.16
CA ILE A 89 -11.51 3.52 -17.21
C ILE A 89 -10.40 2.54 -17.60
N LYS A 90 -10.20 2.25 -18.89
CA LYS A 90 -9.13 1.36 -19.38
C LYS A 90 -7.75 1.93 -19.01
N LYS A 91 -7.57 3.24 -19.18
CA LYS A 91 -6.33 3.95 -18.82
C LYS A 91 -6.03 3.82 -17.33
N GLU A 92 -7.03 4.04 -16.46
CA GLU A 92 -6.86 3.90 -15.00
C GLU A 92 -6.63 2.46 -14.58
N PHE A 93 -7.26 1.50 -15.27
CA PHE A 93 -7.07 0.08 -15.02
C PHE A 93 -5.61 -0.32 -15.29
N LEU A 94 -5.06 0.08 -16.43
CA LEU A 94 -3.66 -0.16 -16.78
C LEU A 94 -2.70 0.60 -15.84
N GLY A 95 -3.03 1.83 -15.44
CA GLY A 95 -2.26 2.58 -14.45
C GLY A 95 -2.22 1.85 -13.09
N THR A 96 -3.37 1.34 -12.65
CA THR A 96 -3.47 0.54 -11.41
C THR A 96 -2.72 -0.79 -11.54
N LEU A 97 -2.78 -1.44 -12.71
CA LEU A 97 -2.01 -2.66 -13.01
C LEU A 97 -0.51 -2.41 -12.91
N ASN A 98 -0.03 -1.30 -13.46
CA ASN A 98 1.38 -0.93 -13.36
C ASN A 98 1.78 -0.63 -11.90
N ALA A 99 0.92 0.08 -11.16
CA ALA A 99 1.16 0.38 -9.75
C ALA A 99 1.26 -0.88 -8.89
N ILE A 100 0.36 -1.86 -9.06
CA ILE A 100 0.41 -3.12 -8.31
C ILE A 100 1.64 -3.96 -8.67
N ILE A 101 2.04 -4.01 -9.95
CA ILE A 101 3.25 -4.72 -10.37
C ILE A 101 4.49 -4.09 -9.72
N MET A 102 4.62 -2.76 -9.77
CA MET A 102 5.73 -2.06 -9.13
C MET A 102 5.75 -2.26 -7.61
N PHE A 103 4.58 -2.21 -6.97
CA PHE A 103 4.44 -2.44 -5.53
C PHE A 103 4.83 -3.86 -5.14
N LEU A 104 4.39 -4.88 -5.90
CA LEU A 104 4.78 -6.28 -5.71
C LEU A 104 6.28 -6.48 -5.86
N LEU A 105 6.86 -5.98 -6.96
CA LEU A 105 8.30 -6.13 -7.22
C LEU A 105 9.14 -5.50 -6.11
N MET A 106 8.79 -4.29 -5.68
CA MET A 106 9.52 -3.60 -4.62
C MET A 106 9.43 -4.35 -3.28
N ASN A 107 8.22 -4.80 -2.90
CA ASN A 107 8.05 -5.57 -1.67
C ASN A 107 8.73 -6.95 -1.76
N PHE A 108 8.76 -7.60 -2.93
CA PHE A 108 9.51 -8.84 -3.09
C PHE A 108 11.02 -8.64 -2.91
N ILE A 109 11.57 -7.53 -3.43
CA ILE A 109 12.97 -7.14 -3.20
C ILE A 109 13.20 -6.92 -1.69
N PHE A 110 12.35 -6.13 -1.03
CA PHE A 110 12.50 -5.84 0.40
C PHE A 110 12.38 -7.10 1.26
N LEU A 111 11.50 -8.03 0.89
CA LEU A 111 11.37 -9.31 1.58
C LEU A 111 12.67 -10.10 1.46
N SER A 112 13.25 -10.17 0.26
CA SER A 112 14.53 -10.84 0.01
C SER A 112 15.67 -10.21 0.83
N LEU A 113 15.74 -8.87 0.88
CA LEU A 113 16.73 -8.15 1.70
C LEU A 113 16.51 -8.41 3.20
N SER A 114 15.26 -8.54 3.65
CA SER A 114 14.93 -8.78 5.06
C SER A 114 15.40 -10.13 5.59
N TYR A 115 15.72 -11.10 4.74
CA TYR A 115 16.33 -12.36 5.18
C TYR A 115 17.84 -12.24 5.46
N GLN A 116 18.49 -11.19 4.96
CA GLN A 116 19.93 -10.99 5.12
C GLN A 116 20.23 -10.15 6.36
N LYS A 117 20.70 -10.81 7.44
CA LYS A 117 21.00 -10.15 8.72
C LYS A 117 21.93 -8.93 8.59
N GLY A 118 22.95 -9.02 7.74
CA GLY A 118 23.90 -7.91 7.51
C GLY A 118 23.30 -6.67 6.83
N LEU A 119 22.19 -6.83 6.10
CA LEU A 119 21.48 -5.71 5.48
C LEU A 119 20.49 -5.07 6.44
N ILE A 120 19.79 -5.87 7.25
CA ILE A 120 18.86 -5.37 8.28
C ILE A 120 19.59 -4.73 9.47
N SER A 121 20.86 -5.07 9.71
CA SER A 121 21.66 -4.32 10.68
C SER A 121 22.00 -2.90 10.22
N ASN A 122 21.66 -2.52 8.97
CA ASN A 122 21.93 -1.20 8.44
C ASN A 122 20.71 -0.28 8.61
N MET A 123 20.80 0.61 9.59
CA MET A 123 19.79 1.61 9.92
C MET A 123 19.33 2.45 8.71
N ILE A 124 20.24 2.82 7.80
CA ILE A 124 19.91 3.61 6.61
C ILE A 124 19.05 2.78 5.65
N LEU A 125 19.37 1.50 5.50
CA LEU A 125 18.66 0.58 4.61
C LEU A 125 17.22 0.36 5.12
N ASP A 126 17.05 0.17 6.43
CA ASP A 126 15.72 0.05 7.03
C ASP A 126 14.88 1.31 6.87
N ALA A 127 15.47 2.49 7.07
CA ALA A 127 14.78 3.76 6.82
C ALA A 127 14.28 3.86 5.37
N ILE A 128 15.10 3.43 4.41
CA ILE A 128 14.73 3.37 3.00
C ILE A 128 13.58 2.37 2.77
N ILE A 129 13.64 1.18 3.37
CA ILE A 129 12.58 0.16 3.25
C ILE A 129 11.26 0.71 3.79
N LEU A 130 11.25 1.28 4.99
CA LEU A 130 10.05 1.81 5.64
C LEU A 130 9.45 2.96 4.81
N PHE A 131 10.29 3.94 4.44
CA PHE A 131 9.84 5.10 3.69
C PHE A 131 9.30 4.72 2.30
N ARG A 132 10.05 3.91 1.55
CA ARG A 132 9.60 3.47 0.21
C ARG A 132 8.36 2.60 0.29
N SER A 133 8.24 1.73 1.30
CA SER A 133 7.03 0.94 1.54
C SER A 133 5.81 1.84 1.75
N ALA A 134 5.92 2.87 2.60
CA ALA A 134 4.84 3.83 2.82
C ALA A 134 4.46 4.61 1.54
N VAL A 135 5.44 5.19 0.85
CA VAL A 135 5.20 5.96 -0.39
C VAL A 135 4.54 5.09 -1.47
N SER A 136 5.04 3.87 -1.64
CA SER A 136 4.52 2.96 -2.66
C SER A 136 3.08 2.50 -2.36
N LEU A 137 2.75 2.25 -1.08
CA LEU A 137 1.40 1.90 -0.66
C LEU A 137 0.43 3.08 -0.91
N ILE A 138 0.84 4.30 -0.57
CA ILE A 138 0.05 5.52 -0.87
C ILE A 138 -0.21 5.64 -2.38
N GLY A 139 0.82 5.44 -3.21
CA GLY A 139 0.68 5.47 -4.66
C GLY A 139 -0.27 4.39 -5.21
N LEU A 140 -0.17 3.16 -4.69
CA LEU A 140 -1.06 2.07 -5.06
C LEU A 140 -2.52 2.39 -4.67
N MET A 141 -2.75 2.77 -3.42
CA MET A 141 -4.10 3.05 -2.92
C MET A 141 -4.74 4.24 -3.66
N HIS A 142 -3.96 5.25 -4.03
CA HIS A 142 -4.43 6.36 -4.87
C HIS A 142 -4.91 5.88 -6.25
N SER A 143 -4.15 4.99 -6.89
CA SER A 143 -4.49 4.42 -8.20
C SER A 143 -5.76 3.58 -8.13
N VAL A 144 -5.83 2.67 -7.15
CA VAL A 144 -7.00 1.82 -6.89
C VAL A 144 -8.25 2.66 -6.67
N PHE A 145 -8.14 3.70 -5.85
CA PHE A 145 -9.27 4.58 -5.55
C PHE A 145 -9.78 5.30 -6.80
N THR A 146 -8.86 5.83 -7.61
CA THR A 146 -9.19 6.53 -8.86
C THR A 146 -9.92 5.61 -9.83
N LEU A 147 -9.45 4.36 -9.95
CA LEU A 147 -10.10 3.32 -10.74
C LEU A 147 -11.52 3.01 -10.24
N CYS A 148 -11.68 2.75 -8.93
CA CYS A 148 -12.98 2.44 -8.34
C CYS A 148 -13.97 3.62 -8.50
N SER A 149 -13.53 4.85 -8.25
CA SER A 149 -14.36 6.05 -8.38
C SER A 149 -14.88 6.24 -9.80
N LYS A 150 -14.02 6.06 -10.82
CA LYS A 150 -14.43 6.17 -12.22
C LYS A 150 -15.30 5.01 -12.68
N THR A 151 -15.06 3.80 -12.16
CA THR A 151 -15.87 2.62 -12.45
C THR A 151 -17.29 2.76 -11.90
N ILE A 152 -17.43 3.13 -10.62
CA ILE A 152 -18.75 3.32 -9.99
C ILE A 152 -19.49 4.50 -10.64
N GLY A 153 -18.79 5.60 -10.93
CA GLY A 153 -19.38 6.77 -11.59
C GLY A 153 -19.90 6.51 -13.00
N ALA A 154 -19.40 5.48 -13.69
CA ALA A 154 -19.89 5.07 -15.00
C ALA A 154 -21.08 4.09 -14.96
N ILE A 155 -21.39 3.53 -13.77
CA ILE A 155 -22.52 2.61 -13.55
C ILE A 155 -23.75 3.36 -13.03
N LYS A 156 -23.56 4.48 -12.32
CA LYS A 156 -24.63 5.41 -11.94
C LYS A 156 -25.15 6.18 -13.15
#